data_AF-A0AAW5KIA7-F1
#
_entry.id   AF-A0AAW5KIA7-F1
#
_cell.length_a   1.000
_cell.length_b   1.000
_cell.length_c   1.000
_cell.angle_alpha   90.00
_cell.angle_beta   90.00
_cell.angle_gamma   90.00
#
_symmetry.space_group_name_H-M   'P 1'
#
loop_
_entity.id
_entity.type
_entity.pdbx_description
1 polymer ?
#
loop_
_entity_poly.entity_id
_entity_poly.type
_entity_poly.pdbx_seq_one_letter_code
_entity_poly.pdbx_strand_id
1 'polypeptide(L)' 'MPDISAEDIKAIRKKLGFTQAVFAAVIGVSTKTVEAWETGTNQPIGPARRMISLIQFDPEILQSYHIVNENVI' A
#
# COMPACT_ATOMS: atom_id res chain seq x y z
N MET A 1 7.58 9.86 11.16
CA MET A 1 7.22 8.59 10.47
C MET A 1 8.40 8.18 9.62
N PRO A 2 8.73 6.88 9.48
CA PRO A 2 9.80 6.47 8.59
C PRO A 2 9.54 6.99 7.17
N ASP A 3 10.57 7.49 6.51
CA ASP A 3 10.50 7.79 5.08
C ASP A 3 10.33 6.48 4.31
N ILE A 4 9.35 6.45 3.42
CA ILE A 4 9.05 5.30 2.56
C ILE A 4 9.28 5.79 1.14
N SER A 5 10.25 5.20 0.45
CA SER A 5 10.60 5.55 -0.93
C SER A 5 9.56 5.02 -1.91
N ALA A 6 9.62 5.50 -3.16
CA ALA A 6 8.80 4.98 -4.26
C ALA A 6 9.07 3.48 -4.48
N GLU A 7 10.33 3.06 -4.40
CA GLU A 7 10.76 1.67 -4.47
C GLU A 7 10.16 0.82 -3.35
N ASP A 8 10.13 1.32 -2.12
CA ASP A 8 9.56 0.61 -0.97
C ASP A 8 8.06 0.36 -1.17
N ILE A 9 7.30 1.36 -1.62
CA ILE A 9 5.85 1.24 -1.86
C ILE A 9 5.59 0.14 -2.89
N LYS A 10 6.34 0.16 -3.99
CA LYS A 10 6.24 -0.85 -5.05
C LYS A 10 6.63 -2.23 -4.56
N ALA A 11 7.66 -2.34 -3.71
CA ALA A 11 8.11 -3.60 -3.13
C ALA A 11 7.07 -4.17 -2.16
N ILE A 12 6.50 -3.35 -1.27
CA ILE A 12 5.41 -3.74 -0.36
C ILE A 12 4.23 -4.29 -1.14
N ARG A 13 3.74 -3.53 -2.14
CA ARG A 13 2.61 -3.97 -2.97
C ARG A 13 2.90 -5.31 -3.66
N LYS A 14 4.08 -5.46 -4.26
CA LYS A 14 4.46 -6.70 -4.96
C LYS A 14 4.59 -7.87 -3.99
N LYS A 15 5.11 -7.66 -2.78
CA LYS A 15 5.20 -8.70 -1.74
C LYS A 15 3.83 -9.22 -1.32
N LEU A 16 2.80 -8.37 -1.37
CA LEU A 16 1.40 -8.76 -1.13
C LEU A 16 0.74 -9.46 -2.33
N GLY A 17 1.40 -9.56 -3.49
CA GLY A 17 0.79 -10.10 -4.71
C GLY A 17 -0.19 -9.14 -5.40
N PHE A 18 -0.31 -7.90 -4.94
CA PHE A 18 -1.38 -7.01 -5.39
C PHE A 18 -1.04 -6.24 -6.67
N THR A 19 -2.07 -6.03 -7.50
CA THR A 19 -2.05 -5.01 -8.55
C THR A 19 -2.10 -3.61 -7.93
N GLN A 20 -1.73 -2.56 -8.69
CA GLN A 20 -1.86 -1.17 -8.21
C GLN A 20 -3.31 -0.82 -7.86
N ALA A 21 -4.29 -1.37 -8.58
CA ALA A 21 -5.71 -1.14 -8.31
C ALA A 21 -6.17 -1.78 -6.99
N VAL A 22 -5.75 -3.03 -6.72
CA VAL A 22 -6.05 -3.71 -5.45
C VAL A 22 -5.39 -2.96 -4.29
N PHE A 23 -4.12 -2.57 -4.43
CA PHE A 23 -3.43 -1.80 -3.39
C PHE A 23 -4.09 -0.44 -3.17
N ALA A 24 -4.52 0.25 -4.23
CA ALA A 24 -5.23 1.52 -4.11
C ALA A 24 -6.56 1.37 -3.34
N ALA A 25 -7.31 0.29 -3.59
CA ALA A 25 -8.54 -0.01 -2.87
C ALA A 25 -8.28 -0.26 -1.37
N VAL A 26 -7.23 -1.00 -1.02
CA VAL A 26 -6.82 -1.25 0.38
C VAL A 26 -6.46 0.04 1.12
N ILE A 27 -5.77 0.96 0.45
CA ILE A 27 -5.34 2.24 1.05
C ILE A 27 -6.46 3.29 1.03
N GLY A 28 -7.48 3.13 0.17
CA GLY A 28 -8.57 4.10 0.01
C GLY A 28 -8.21 5.31 -0.86
N VAL A 29 -7.42 5.09 -1.91
CA VAL A 29 -6.99 6.13 -2.88
C VAL A 29 -7.23 5.68 -4.32
N SER A 30 -6.98 6.55 -5.30
CA SER A 30 -7.06 6.17 -6.71
C SER A 30 -5.84 5.35 -7.16
N THR A 31 -5.99 4.50 -8.18
CA THR A 31 -4.86 3.78 -8.81
C THR A 31 -3.78 4.75 -9.31
N LYS A 32 -4.19 5.90 -9.86
CA LYS A 32 -3.28 6.96 -10.32
C LYS A 32 -2.46 7.56 -9.17
N THR A 33 -3.02 7.61 -7.97
CA THR A 33 -2.29 8.04 -6.76
C THR A 33 -1.20 7.04 -6.40
N VAL A 34 -1.49 5.73 -6.44
CA VAL A 34 -0.48 4.69 -6.22
C VAL A 34 0.60 4.73 -7.29
N GLU A 35 0.24 4.90 -8.55
CA GLU A 35 1.19 5.08 -9.65
C GLU A 35 2.11 6.29 -9.43
N ALA A 36 1.56 7.42 -9.00
CA ALA A 36 2.33 8.62 -8.69
C ALA A 36 3.33 8.40 -7.55
N TRP A 37 2.93 7.63 -6.53
CA TRP A 37 3.81 7.25 -5.43
C TRP A 37 4.93 6.31 -5.88
N GLU A 38 4.63 5.29 -6.67
CA GLU A 38 5.63 4.32 -7.17
C GLU A 38 6.57 4.88 -8.23
N THR A 39 6.24 6.02 -8.83
CA THR A 39 7.09 6.77 -9.77
C THR A 39 7.82 7.93 -9.10
N GLY A 40 7.54 8.20 -7.81
CA GLY A 40 8.17 9.28 -7.05
C GLY A 40 7.69 10.69 -7.43
N THR A 41 6.63 10.83 -8.23
CA THR A 41 6.08 12.14 -8.62
C THR A 41 5.33 12.83 -7.49
N ASN A 42 4.85 12.07 -6.49
CA ASN A 42 4.40 12.55 -5.19
C ASN A 42 4.60 11.46 -4.14
N GLN A 43 4.36 11.75 -2.86
CA GLN A 43 4.50 10.80 -1.76
C GLN A 43 3.21 10.66 -0.94
N PRO A 44 2.99 9.51 -0.28
CA PRO A 44 1.88 9.36 0.64
C PRO A 44 2.08 10.28 1.85
N ILE A 45 1.00 10.92 2.30
CA ILE A 45 0.96 11.78 3.47
C ILE A 45 -0.14 11.35 4.44
N GLY A 46 -0.02 11.76 5.71
CA GLY A 46 -1.06 11.56 6.71
C GLY A 46 -1.49 10.08 6.87
N PRO A 47 -2.82 9.78 6.85
CA PRO A 47 -3.33 8.43 7.07
C PRO A 47 -2.82 7.39 6.05
N ALA A 48 -2.67 7.77 4.78
CA ALA A 48 -2.17 6.84 3.75
C ALA A 48 -0.75 6.36 4.07
N ARG A 49 0.15 7.28 4.44
CA ARG A 49 1.52 6.93 4.86
C ARG A 49 1.48 6.02 6.08
N ARG A 50 0.54 6.25 7.01
CA ARG A 50 0.42 5.47 8.26
C ARG A 50 -0.01 4.05 7.94
N MET A 51 -0.99 3.88 7.07
CA MET A 51 -1.46 2.58 6.62
C MET A 51 -0.35 1.79 5.91
N ILE A 52 0.38 2.43 4.99
CA ILE A 52 1.51 1.78 4.30
C ILE A 52 2.61 1.37 5.30
N SER A 53 2.94 2.21 6.29
CA SER A 53 3.91 1.84 7.34
C SER A 53 3.42 0.66 8.20
N LEU A 54 2.12 0.59 8.51
CA LEU A 54 1.56 -0.54 9.27
C LEU A 54 1.66 -1.84 8.47
N ILE A 55 1.26 -1.81 7.20
CA ILE A 55 1.37 -2.96 6.28
C ILE A 55 2.83 -3.40 6.12
N GLN A 56 3.78 -2.45 6.07
CA GLN A 56 5.20 -2.77 5.98
C GLN A 56 5.71 -3.54 7.20
N PHE A 57 5.28 -3.13 8.40
CA PHE A 57 5.68 -3.73 9.67
C PHE A 57 4.95 -5.04 9.95
N ASP A 58 3.67 -5.11 9.61
CA ASP A 58 2.77 -6.25 9.81
C ASP A 58 1.89 -6.46 8.57
N PRO A 59 2.36 -7.28 7.60
CA PRO A 59 1.58 -7.58 6.40
C PRO A 59 0.27 -8.34 6.68
N GLU A 60 0.19 -9.09 7.81
CA GLU A 60 -0.98 -9.88 8.19
C GLU A 60 -2.12 -9.00 8.73
N ILE A 61 -1.87 -7.72 8.99
CA ILE A 61 -2.88 -6.74 9.42
C ILE A 61 -4.09 -6.70 8.47
N LEU A 62 -3.86 -6.88 7.17
CA LEU A 62 -4.93 -6.86 6.18
C LEU A 62 -5.91 -8.02 6.35
N GLN A 63 -5.40 -9.19 6.75
CA GLN A 63 -6.19 -10.38 7.02
C GLN A 63 -6.83 -10.28 8.41
N SER A 64 -6.05 -9.89 9.42
CA SER A 64 -6.48 -9.77 10.82
C SER A 64 -7.67 -8.85 11.01
N TYR A 65 -7.75 -7.77 10.22
CA TYR A 65 -8.84 -6.81 10.25
C TYR A 65 -9.85 -6.96 9.11
N HIS A 66 -9.79 -8.06 8.34
CA HIS A 66 -10.69 -8.35 7.22
C HIS A 66 -10.75 -7.20 6.18
N ILE A 67 -9.61 -6.55 5.94
CA ILE A 67 -9.46 -5.48 4.94
C ILE A 67 -9.40 -6.08 3.52
N VAL A 68 -8.87 -7.29 3.40
CA VAL A 68 -8.88 -8.12 2.18
C VAL A 68 -9.41 -9.50 2.50
N ASN A 69 -10.14 -10.11 1.56
CA ASN A 69 -10.58 -11.50 1.66
C ASN A 69 -9.50 -12.44 1.10
N GLU A 70 -9.45 -13.69 1.57
CA GLU A 70 -8.48 -14.72 1.14
C GLU A 70 -8.43 -14.97 -0.38
N ASN A 71 -9.49 -14.58 -1.11
CA ASN A 71 -9.62 -14.74 -2.57
C ASN A 71 -8.99 -13.61 -3.42
N VAL A 72 -8.31 -12.65 -2.81
CA VAL A 72 -7.72 -11.47 -3.52
C VAL A 72 -6.21 -11.61 -3.74
N ILE A 73 -5.62 -12.76 -3.41
CA ILE A 73 -4.21 -13.09 -3.69
C ILE A 73 -4.10 -13.79 -5.06
#